data_AF-A0A9X2W1D0-F1
#
_entry.id   AF-A0A9X2W1D0-F1
#
_cell.length_a   1.000
_cell.length_b   1.000
_cell.length_c   1.000
_cell.angle_alpha   90.00
_cell.angle_beta   90.00
_cell.angle_gamma   90.00
#
_symmetry.space_group_name_H-M   'P 1'
#
loop_
_entity.id
_entity.type
_entity.pdbx_description
1 polymer ?
#
loop_
_entity_poly.entity_id
_entity_poly.type
_entity_poly.pdbx_seq_one_letter_code
_entity_poly.pdbx_strand_id
1 'polypeptide(L)'
;MNDIVQAKLAELGRRFAAQAPERRTALRAALDEGDLPALATLAHRLAGNAGMFGYPAISEAAFAVEQAIDEERDPTEPAAVLMDLLGAV
;
A
#
# COMPACT_ATOMS: atom_id res chain seq x y z
N MET A 1 2.42 -20.61 23.59
CA MET A 1 1.31 -20.48 22.62
C MET A 1 1.33 -19.17 21.81
N ASN A 2 2.35 -18.31 21.97
CA ASN A 2 2.48 -17.04 21.23
C ASN A 2 3.33 -17.17 19.95
N ASP A 3 4.17 -18.21 19.84
CA ASP A 3 5.17 -18.33 18.76
C ASP A 3 4.61 -18.70 17.39
N ILE A 4 3.52 -19.48 17.34
CA ILE A 4 2.90 -19.89 16.06
C ILE A 4 2.27 -18.68 15.36
N VAL A 5 1.66 -17.77 16.13
CA VAL A 5 1.04 -16.55 15.59
C VAL A 5 2.13 -15.60 15.07
N GLN A 6 3.21 -15.41 15.82
CA GLN A 6 4.33 -14.57 15.37
C GLN A 6 5.01 -15.13 14.11
N ALA A 7 5.23 -16.44 14.03
CA ALA A 7 5.80 -17.08 12.85
C ALA A 7 4.92 -16.91 11.60
N LYS A 8 3.58 -17.01 11.76
CA LYS A 8 2.63 -16.76 10.66
C LYS A 8 2.63 -15.30 10.23
N LEU A 9 2.66 -14.34 11.15
CA LEU A 9 2.72 -12.92 10.83
C LEU A 9 4.02 -12.57 10.10
N ALA A 10 5.16 -13.12 10.54
CA ALA A 10 6.45 -12.92 9.87
C ALA A 10 6.45 -13.50 8.43
N GLU A 11 5.82 -14.66 8.21
CA GLU A 11 5.65 -15.24 6.87
C GLU A 11 4.77 -14.35 5.97
N LEU A 12 3.68 -13.80 6.50
CA LEU A 12 2.84 -12.87 5.75
C LEU A 12 3.58 -11.56 5.43
N GLY A 13 4.37 -11.03 6.37
CA GLY A 13 5.23 -9.87 6.15
C GLY A 13 6.26 -10.11 5.03
N ARG A 14 6.88 -11.29 4.96
CA ARG A 14 7.78 -11.67 3.87
C ARG A 14 7.08 -11.71 2.51
N ARG A 15 5.88 -12.28 2.45
CA ARG A 15 5.08 -12.30 1.21
C ARG A 15 4.65 -10.90 0.80
N PHE A 16 4.31 -10.05 1.77
CA PHE A 16 3.99 -8.67 1.52
C PHE A 16 5.18 -7.92 0.89
N ALA A 17 6.38 -8.06 1.47
CA ALA A 17 7.61 -7.47 0.95
C ALA A 17 7.94 -7.98 -0.46
N ALA A 18 7.83 -9.29 -0.71
CA ALA A 18 8.05 -9.88 -2.03
C ALA A 18 7.10 -9.33 -3.11
N GLN A 19 5.89 -8.91 -2.72
CA GLN A 19 4.89 -8.32 -3.63
C GLN A 19 4.96 -6.79 -3.71
N ALA A 20 5.78 -6.13 -2.88
CA ALA A 20 5.87 -4.67 -2.85
C ALA A 20 6.35 -4.05 -4.18
N PRO A 21 7.34 -4.62 -4.91
CA PRO A 21 7.77 -4.09 -6.20
C PRO A 21 6.69 -4.13 -7.28
N GLU A 22 5.91 -5.21 -7.33
CA GLU A 22 4.79 -5.37 -8.26
C GLU A 22 3.70 -4.35 -7.97
N ARG A 23 3.33 -4.19 -6.70
CA ARG A 23 2.34 -3.19 -6.26
C ARG A 23 2.79 -1.76 -6.57
N ARG A 24 4.07 -1.45 -6.34
CA ARG A 24 4.65 -0.14 -6.68
C ARG A 24 4.53 0.13 -8.19
N THR A 25 4.82 -0.87 -9.01
CA THR A 25 4.71 -0.75 -10.47
C THR A 25 3.25 -0.52 -10.91
N ALA A 26 2.30 -1.26 -10.31
CA ALA A 26 0.89 -1.08 -10.59
C ALA A 26 0.36 0.31 -10.15
N LEU A 27 0.77 0.80 -8.98
CA LEU A 27 0.43 2.15 -8.50
C LEU A 27 0.98 3.23 -9.44
N ARG A 28 2.23 3.07 -9.88
CA ARG A 28 2.85 3.98 -10.86
C ARG A 28 2.07 4.01 -12.17
N ALA A 29 1.76 2.85 -12.73
CA ALA A 29 1.00 2.75 -13.98
C ALA A 29 -0.39 3.41 -13.85
N ALA A 30 -1.13 3.10 -12.79
CA ALA A 30 -2.44 3.71 -12.55
C ALA A 30 -2.37 5.23 -12.42
N LEU A 31 -1.34 5.75 -11.74
CA LEU A 31 -1.13 7.19 -11.60
C LEU A 31 -0.76 7.85 -12.94
N ASP A 32 0.16 7.24 -13.70
CA ASP A 32 0.62 7.78 -14.98
C ASP A 32 -0.48 7.73 -16.06
N GLU A 33 -1.36 6.73 -16.01
CA GLU A 33 -2.53 6.58 -16.89
C GLU A 33 -3.74 7.43 -16.45
N GLY A 34 -3.70 8.00 -15.23
CA GLY A 34 -4.82 8.74 -14.65
C GLY A 34 -6.01 7.86 -14.25
N ASP A 35 -5.80 6.55 -14.08
CA ASP A 35 -6.84 5.60 -13.67
C ASP A 35 -7.06 5.67 -12.15
N LEU A 36 -7.78 6.72 -11.72
CA LEU A 36 -8.15 6.93 -10.32
C LEU A 36 -8.91 5.75 -9.70
N PRO A 37 -9.87 5.08 -10.38
CA PRO A 37 -10.50 3.87 -9.87
C PRO A 37 -9.52 2.72 -9.58
N ALA A 38 -8.56 2.47 -10.47
CA ALA A 38 -7.53 1.47 -10.23
C ALA A 38 -6.60 1.87 -9.08
N LEU A 39 -6.20 3.15 -9.03
CA LEU A 39 -5.35 3.70 -7.97
C LEU A 39 -6.02 3.55 -6.59
N ALA A 40 -7.30 3.92 -6.46
CA ALA A 40 -8.09 3.75 -5.24
C ALA A 40 -8.20 2.28 -4.82
N THR A 41 -8.43 1.37 -5.76
CA THR A 41 -8.52 -0.08 -5.48
C THR A 41 -7.21 -0.64 -4.95
N LEU A 42 -6.08 -0.20 -5.51
CA LEU A 42 -4.74 -0.61 -5.06
C LEU A 42 -4.43 -0.05 -3.68
N ALA A 43 -4.73 1.23 -3.43
CA ALA A 43 -4.59 1.89 -2.14
C ALA A 43 -5.44 1.20 -1.07
N HIS A 44 -6.72 0.95 -1.32
CA HIS A 44 -7.63 0.26 -0.40
C HIS A 44 -7.11 -1.09 0.11
N ARG A 45 -6.56 -1.89 -0.80
CA ARG A 45 -5.98 -3.19 -0.45
C ARG A 45 -4.75 -3.06 0.45
N LEU A 46 -3.95 -2.01 0.25
CA LEU A 46 -2.76 -1.71 1.05
C LEU A 46 -3.14 -1.16 2.42
N ALA A 47 -4.08 -0.22 2.48
CA ALA A 47 -4.60 0.37 3.72
C ALA A 47 -5.10 -0.71 4.68
N GLY A 48 -5.91 -1.65 4.17
CA GLY A 48 -6.53 -2.70 5.00
C GLY A 48 -5.58 -3.79 5.51
N ASN A 49 -4.44 -4.03 4.85
CA ASN A 49 -3.61 -5.21 5.15
C ASN A 49 -2.18 -4.89 5.62
N ALA A 50 -1.57 -3.77 5.23
CA ALA A 50 -0.16 -3.50 5.50
C ALA A 50 0.13 -3.32 7.01
N GLY A 51 -0.76 -2.66 7.75
CA GLY A 51 -0.66 -2.46 9.20
C GLY A 51 -0.65 -3.77 9.99
N MET A 52 -1.41 -4.78 9.54
CA MET A 52 -1.40 -6.12 10.17
C MET A 52 -0.07 -6.85 10.02
N PHE A 53 0.76 -6.46 9.05
CA PHE A 53 2.05 -7.08 8.76
C PHE A 53 3.25 -6.28 9.28
N GLY A 54 3.02 -5.24 10.09
CA GLY A 54 4.08 -4.42 10.67
C GLY A 54 4.48 -3.21 9.81
N TYR A 55 3.68 -2.83 8.82
CA TYR A 55 3.92 -1.66 7.97
C TYR A 55 2.83 -0.58 8.13
N PRO A 56 2.68 0.02 9.34
CA PRO A 56 1.64 1.02 9.59
C PRO A 56 1.77 2.25 8.69
N ALA A 57 3.00 2.70 8.40
CA ALA A 57 3.24 3.84 7.52
C ALA A 57 2.72 3.61 6.08
N ILE A 58 2.77 2.36 5.58
CA ILE A 58 2.22 2.01 4.27
C ILE A 58 0.69 2.07 4.31
N SER A 59 0.07 1.57 5.39
CA SER A 59 -1.37 1.68 5.56
C SER A 59 -1.84 3.13 5.63
N GLU A 60 -1.13 3.99 6.36
CA GLU A 60 -1.44 5.42 6.49
C GLU A 60 -1.30 6.16 5.15
N ALA A 61 -0.22 5.93 4.41
CA ALA A 61 -0.03 6.54 3.08
C ALA A 61 -1.09 6.06 2.08
N ALA A 62 -1.46 4.78 2.11
CA ALA A 62 -2.52 4.24 1.27
C ALA A 62 -3.89 4.88 1.59
N PHE A 63 -4.20 5.06 2.88
CA PHE A 63 -5.41 5.77 3.30
C PHE A 63 -5.42 7.24 2.85
N ALA A 64 -4.26 7.91 2.83
CA ALA A 64 -4.15 9.26 2.30
C ALA A 64 -4.42 9.33 0.78
N VAL A 65 -4.06 8.30 0.01
CA VAL A 65 -4.41 8.20 -1.41
C VAL A 65 -5.92 8.03 -1.58
N GLU A 66 -6.55 7.13 -0.82
CA GLU A 66 -8.01 6.94 -0.85
C GLU A 66 -8.76 8.25 -0.54
N GLN A 67 -8.37 8.93 0.55
CA GLN A 67 -9.01 10.20 0.91
C GLN A 67 -8.81 11.28 -0.15
N ALA A 68 -7.63 11.37 -0.77
CA ALA A 68 -7.43 12.34 -1.85
C ALA A 68 -8.38 12.07 -3.02
N ILE A 69 -8.57 10.80 -3.41
CA ILE A 69 -9.48 10.42 -4.49
C ILE A 69 -10.95 10.67 -4.11
N ASP A 70 -11.35 10.26 -2.90
CA ASP A 70 -12.72 10.43 -2.39
C ASP A 70 -13.11 11.92 -2.25
N GLU A 71 -12.16 12.78 -1.91
CA GLU A 71 -12.35 14.23 -1.82
C GLU A 71 -12.14 14.95 -3.16
N GLU A 72 -11.99 14.22 -4.27
CA GLU A 72 -11.72 14.75 -5.61
C GLU A 72 -10.47 15.67 -5.67
N ARG A 73 -9.49 15.39 -4.81
CA ARG A 73 -8.18 16.07 -4.75
C ARG A 73 -7.12 15.29 -5.53
N ASP A 74 -6.03 15.97 -5.87
CA ASP A 74 -4.88 15.36 -6.53
C ASP A 74 -4.19 14.31 -5.62
N PRO A 75 -4.16 13.02 -6.00
CA PRO A 75 -3.53 11.97 -5.21
C PRO A 75 -2.03 11.80 -5.48
N THR A 76 -1.42 12.64 -6.33
CA THR A 76 -0.03 12.46 -6.78
C THR A 76 0.97 12.44 -5.63
N GLU A 77 0.84 13.37 -4.67
CA GLU A 77 1.73 13.45 -3.51
C GLU A 77 1.59 12.22 -2.58
N PRO A 78 0.40 11.85 -2.08
CA PRO A 78 0.27 10.66 -1.24
C PRO A 78 0.61 9.37 -1.98
N ALA A 79 0.36 9.29 -3.30
CA ALA A 79 0.75 8.15 -4.12
C ALA A 79 2.28 8.03 -4.24
N ALA A 80 2.99 9.15 -4.38
CA ALA A 80 4.45 9.17 -4.37
C ALA A 80 5.02 8.67 -3.04
N VAL A 81 4.49 9.15 -1.91
CA VAL A 81 4.88 8.68 -0.57
C VAL A 81 4.65 7.19 -0.41
N LEU A 82 3.47 6.69 -0.81
CA LEU A 82 3.14 5.27 -0.76
C LEU A 82 4.12 4.43 -1.59
N MET A 83 4.45 4.87 -2.80
CA MET A 83 5.40 4.18 -3.67
C MET A 83 6.82 4.15 -3.11
N ASP A 84 7.26 5.22 -2.44
CA ASP A 84 8.58 5.26 -1.81
C ASP A 84 8.66 4.34 -0.60
N LEU A 85 7.60 4.31 0.24
CA LEU A 85 7.51 3.37 1.35
C LEU A 85 7.52 1.92 0.87
N LEU A 86 6.82 1.60 -0.22
CA LEU A 86 6.86 0.27 -0.85
C LEU A 86 8.24 -0.09 -1.40
N GLY A 87 9.06 0.89 -1.77
CA GLY A 87 10.44 0.68 -2.20
C GLY A 87 11.45 0.48 -1.06
N ALA A 88 11.05 0.78 0.18
CA ALA A 88 11.88 0.65 1.38
C ALA A 88 11.62 -0.64 2.17
N VAL A 89 10.66 -1.46 1.72
CA VAL A 89 10.33 -2.79 2.28
C VAL A 89 11.25 -3.87 1.71
#